data_AF-A0A199VIH9-F1
#
_entry.id   AF-A0A199VIH9-F1
#
_cell.length_a   1.000
_cell.length_b   1.000
_cell.length_c   1.000
_cell.angle_alpha   90.00
_cell.angle_beta   90.00
_cell.angle_gamma   90.00
#
_symmetry.space_group_name_H-M   'P 1'
#
loop_
_entity.id
_entity.type
_entity.pdbx_description
1 polymer ?
#
loop_
_entity_poly.entity_id
_entity_poly.type
_entity_poly.pdbx_seq_one_letter_code
_entity_poly.pdbx_strand_id
1 'polypeptide(L)'
;MPTSMPPPPSSSSSSSSSSSLVFDAAVLSRQADIPAQFVWPAEEAPAAEAGEEELGVPSVDLGAFLSGAPGAAAEAAALVRWACERHGFFQVVNHGVPSRLLAEAHRCAAAFFATPLPEKQRAQRRPGDSCGYASSFTGRFSEKLPWKETLSFRFSPANAAAAADDLVLKYFLRTLGHDYEHIGRVYQEYCEAMSRLSLEIMEVLGLSLGVGPEHYRRFFEGNDSTMRLNYYPPCQRPELTLGTGPHCDPTSLTILHQDDVSGLQVYTAEDERWRTVRPRADAFVVNIGDTFMALSNGRYKSCLHRAVVNREAARKSLAFFLCPRMDRVVRPPPALVDGRNPRAYPDFTWAALLEFTQKHYRADMKTLDAFSHWIQSTNKGVA
;
A
#
# COMPACT_ATOMS: atom_id res chain seq x y z
N MET A 1 59.03 13.76 46.52
CA MET A 1 59.33 13.41 45.12
C MET A 1 58.28 12.39 44.69
N PRO A 2 57.23 12.80 43.95
CA PRO A 2 56.09 11.94 43.69
C PRO A 2 56.36 10.94 42.56
N THR A 3 55.78 9.77 42.73
CA THR A 3 55.82 8.55 41.91
C THR A 3 55.25 8.75 40.51
N SER A 4 55.94 8.23 39.48
CA SER A 4 55.48 8.26 38.09
C SER A 4 54.39 7.21 37.86
N MET A 5 53.33 7.59 37.12
CA MET A 5 52.30 6.67 36.66
C MET A 5 52.64 6.13 35.26
N PRO A 6 52.33 4.85 34.95
CA PRO A 6 52.50 4.29 33.62
C PRO A 6 51.41 4.80 32.65
N PRO A 7 51.68 4.83 31.34
CA PRO A 7 50.70 5.30 30.35
C PRO A 7 49.55 4.29 30.18
N PRO A 8 48.32 4.76 29.85
CA PRO A 8 47.20 3.88 29.59
C PRO A 8 47.38 3.11 28.27
N PRO A 9 46.77 1.91 28.14
CA PRO A 9 46.87 1.11 26.93
C PRO A 9 46.15 1.79 25.76
N SER A 10 46.78 1.74 24.60
CA SER A 10 46.23 2.19 23.33
C SER A 10 44.96 1.41 22.98
N SER A 11 43.80 2.08 22.98
CA SER A 11 42.58 1.53 22.42
C SER A 11 42.70 1.53 20.89
N SER A 12 43.05 0.38 20.32
CA SER A 12 42.81 0.10 18.91
C SER A 12 41.31 0.04 18.67
N SER A 13 40.70 1.20 18.37
CA SER A 13 39.38 1.24 17.76
C SER A 13 39.51 0.70 16.34
N SER A 14 39.24 -0.60 16.18
CA SER A 14 38.90 -1.18 14.89
C SER A 14 37.60 -0.51 14.44
N SER A 15 37.76 0.55 13.64
CA SER A 15 36.67 1.12 12.85
C SER A 15 36.26 0.09 11.80
N SER A 16 35.39 -0.86 12.19
CA SER A 16 34.59 -1.58 11.22
C SER A 16 33.67 -0.54 10.59
N SER A 17 34.07 -0.02 9.44
CA SER A 17 33.17 0.70 8.55
C SER A 17 32.05 -0.26 8.17
N SER A 18 30.96 -0.22 8.96
CA SER A 18 29.69 -0.83 8.61
C SER A 18 29.23 -0.16 7.32
N SER A 19 29.63 -0.71 6.16
CA SER A 19 29.08 -0.30 4.88
C SER A 19 27.58 -0.49 4.97
N SER A 20 26.81 0.61 4.89
CA SER A 20 25.35 0.53 4.88
C SER A 20 24.93 -0.40 3.76
N LEU A 21 24.21 -1.48 4.11
CA LEU A 21 23.67 -2.43 3.13
C LEU A 21 22.87 -1.67 2.07
N VAL A 22 23.27 -1.83 0.80
CA VAL A 22 22.56 -1.24 -0.35
C VAL A 22 21.84 -2.37 -1.09
N PHE A 23 20.52 -2.24 -1.23
CA PHE A 23 19.75 -3.15 -2.07
C PHE A 23 19.82 -2.70 -3.54
N ASP A 24 20.68 -3.34 -4.32
CA ASP A 24 20.68 -3.25 -5.78
C ASP A 24 20.07 -4.53 -6.36
N ALA A 25 18.85 -4.41 -6.89
CA ALA A 25 18.13 -5.54 -7.46
C ALA A 25 18.88 -6.22 -8.61
N ALA A 26 19.64 -5.48 -9.43
CA ALA A 26 20.38 -6.04 -10.54
C ALA A 26 21.55 -6.92 -10.04
N VAL A 27 22.10 -6.62 -8.87
CA VAL A 27 23.18 -7.39 -8.26
C VAL A 27 22.62 -8.55 -7.42
N LEU A 28 21.73 -8.25 -6.47
CA LEU A 28 21.26 -9.22 -5.47
C LEU A 28 20.39 -10.33 -6.05
N SER A 29 19.61 -10.07 -7.10
CA SER A 29 18.78 -11.10 -7.75
C SER A 29 19.56 -12.26 -8.37
N ARG A 30 20.86 -12.04 -8.65
CA ARG A 30 21.77 -13.03 -9.23
C ARG A 30 22.61 -13.76 -8.18
N GLN A 31 22.53 -13.38 -6.91
CA GLN A 31 23.30 -14.02 -5.84
C GLN A 31 22.58 -15.30 -5.38
N ALA A 32 23.34 -16.39 -5.22
CA ALA A 32 22.80 -17.68 -4.81
C ALA A 32 22.19 -17.67 -3.39
N ASP A 33 22.70 -16.80 -2.53
CA ASP A 33 22.19 -16.58 -1.19
C ASP A 33 21.78 -15.12 -0.98
N ILE A 34 20.94 -14.87 0.03
CA ILE A 34 20.45 -13.53 0.35
C ILE A 34 21.11 -12.99 1.62
N PRO A 35 21.36 -11.66 1.74
CA PRO A 35 21.91 -11.10 2.96
C PRO A 35 20.99 -11.34 4.16
N ALA A 36 21.56 -11.56 5.35
CA ALA A 36 20.83 -11.93 6.56
C ALA A 36 19.71 -10.94 6.94
N GLN A 37 19.85 -9.66 6.59
CA GLN A 37 18.83 -8.63 6.84
C GLN A 37 17.53 -8.87 6.05
N PHE A 38 17.59 -9.66 4.97
CA PHE A 38 16.44 -10.07 4.15
C PHE A 38 15.85 -11.41 4.55
N VAL A 39 16.48 -12.13 5.49
CA VAL A 39 15.96 -13.40 6.00
C VAL A 39 14.87 -13.10 7.03
N TRP A 40 13.69 -13.66 6.81
CA TRP A 40 12.55 -13.54 7.72
C TRP A 40 12.53 -14.73 8.68
N PRO A 41 12.01 -14.57 9.92
CA PRO A 41 11.82 -15.69 10.83
C PRO A 41 10.97 -16.80 10.22
N ALA A 42 11.22 -18.05 10.60
CA ALA A 42 10.57 -19.21 10.00
C ALA A 42 9.03 -19.18 10.15
N GLU A 43 8.53 -18.55 11.22
CA GLU A 43 7.10 -18.41 11.50
C GLU A 43 6.42 -17.35 10.62
N GLU A 44 7.19 -16.42 10.05
CA GLU A 44 6.69 -15.32 9.20
C GLU A 44 7.02 -15.52 7.72
N ALA A 45 8.06 -16.31 7.43
CA ALA A 45 8.48 -16.68 6.08
C ALA A 45 7.36 -17.41 5.33
N PRO A 46 7.36 -17.37 3.99
CA PRO A 46 6.40 -18.15 3.23
C PRO A 46 6.69 -19.64 3.40
N ALA A 47 5.81 -20.35 4.13
CA ALA A 47 5.85 -21.81 4.16
C ALA A 47 5.69 -22.37 2.74
N ALA A 48 6.33 -23.52 2.45
CA ALA A 48 6.37 -24.09 1.11
C ALA A 48 4.96 -24.33 0.50
N GLU A 49 3.98 -24.67 1.33
CA GLU A 49 2.58 -24.93 0.93
C GLU A 49 1.67 -23.70 1.05
N ALA A 50 2.16 -22.57 1.57
CA ALA A 50 1.34 -21.38 1.82
C ALA A 50 0.99 -20.66 0.51
N GLY A 51 -0.31 -20.64 0.18
CA GLY A 51 -0.85 -19.96 -0.99
C GLY A 51 -0.93 -20.81 -2.26
N GLU A 52 -0.89 -22.13 -2.16
CA GLU A 52 -1.28 -23.02 -3.27
C GLU A 52 -2.78 -22.89 -3.59
N GLU A 53 -3.60 -22.64 -2.56
CA GLU A 53 -5.04 -22.39 -2.72
C GLU A 53 -5.34 -20.92 -3.06
N GLU A 54 -6.29 -20.72 -3.99
CA GLU A 54 -6.80 -19.39 -4.32
C GLU A 54 -7.83 -18.91 -3.27
N LEU A 55 -7.92 -17.59 -3.06
CA LEU A 55 -8.89 -16.97 -2.14
C LEU A 55 -10.34 -17.02 -2.68
N GLY A 56 -10.53 -17.14 -3.99
CA GLY A 56 -11.86 -17.04 -4.60
C GLY A 56 -12.44 -15.63 -4.47
N VAL A 57 -11.66 -14.61 -4.84
CA VAL A 57 -12.05 -13.20 -4.71
C VAL A 57 -13.22 -12.87 -5.67
N PRO A 58 -14.36 -12.34 -5.18
CA PRO A 58 -15.49 -12.05 -6.05
C PRO A 58 -15.17 -10.93 -7.03
N SER A 59 -15.71 -11.02 -8.25
CA SER A 59 -15.51 -10.05 -9.32
C SER A 59 -16.77 -9.21 -9.52
N VAL A 60 -16.63 -7.89 -9.39
CA VAL A 60 -17.70 -6.90 -9.52
C VAL A 60 -17.60 -6.27 -10.90
N ASP A 61 -18.67 -6.40 -11.71
CA ASP A 61 -18.78 -5.69 -12.97
C ASP A 61 -19.17 -4.23 -12.73
N LEU A 62 -18.17 -3.34 -12.72
CA LEU A 62 -18.39 -1.93 -12.47
C LEU A 62 -19.08 -1.24 -13.65
N GLY A 63 -18.89 -1.73 -14.88
CA GLY A 63 -19.57 -1.21 -16.07
C GLY A 63 -21.07 -1.45 -16.02
N ALA A 64 -21.50 -2.65 -15.61
CA ALA A 64 -22.90 -2.98 -15.40
C ALA A 64 -23.52 -2.11 -14.28
N PHE A 65 -22.78 -1.90 -13.18
CA PHE A 65 -23.19 -0.99 -12.11
C PHE A 65 -23.42 0.44 -12.61
N LEU A 66 -22.42 1.03 -13.27
CA LEU A 66 -22.43 2.44 -13.71
C LEU A 66 -23.43 2.70 -14.84
N SER A 67 -23.70 1.71 -15.69
CA SER A 67 -24.72 1.82 -16.76
C SER A 67 -26.16 1.67 -16.24
N GLY A 68 -26.34 1.33 -14.97
CA GLY A 68 -27.66 1.09 -14.39
C GLY A 68 -28.33 -0.17 -14.94
N ALA A 69 -27.55 -1.19 -15.32
CA ALA A 69 -28.09 -2.44 -15.82
C ALA A 69 -29.03 -3.08 -14.78
N PRO A 70 -30.18 -3.65 -15.19
CA PRO A 70 -31.16 -4.21 -14.25
C PRO A 70 -30.52 -5.24 -13.31
N GLY A 71 -30.64 -5.01 -11.99
CA GLY A 71 -30.10 -5.89 -10.96
C GLY A 71 -28.62 -5.69 -10.61
N ALA A 72 -27.83 -5.02 -11.45
CA ALA A 72 -26.38 -4.89 -11.26
C ALA A 72 -26.00 -4.16 -9.95
N ALA A 73 -26.78 -3.16 -9.55
CA ALA A 73 -26.57 -2.45 -8.28
C ALA A 73 -26.71 -3.37 -7.05
N ALA A 74 -27.73 -4.24 -7.06
CA ALA A 74 -27.97 -5.18 -5.96
C ALA A 74 -26.91 -6.29 -5.92
N GLU A 75 -26.52 -6.80 -7.09
CA GLU A 75 -25.46 -7.80 -7.22
C GLU A 75 -24.11 -7.26 -6.77
N ALA A 76 -23.69 -6.11 -7.27
CA ALA A 76 -22.44 -5.46 -6.87
C ALA A 76 -22.41 -5.20 -5.36
N ALA A 77 -23.50 -4.68 -4.80
CA ALA A 77 -23.63 -4.46 -3.36
C ALA A 77 -23.51 -5.75 -2.54
N ALA A 78 -24.13 -6.84 -2.99
CA ALA A 78 -24.08 -8.14 -2.31
C ALA A 78 -22.68 -8.76 -2.36
N LEU A 79 -22.02 -8.74 -3.52
CA LEU A 79 -20.66 -9.27 -3.69
C LEU A 79 -19.65 -8.48 -2.84
N VAL A 80 -19.70 -7.15 -2.89
CA VAL A 80 -18.81 -6.29 -2.10
C VAL A 80 -19.06 -6.50 -0.60
N ARG A 81 -20.32 -6.52 -0.15
CA ARG A 81 -20.64 -6.79 1.26
C ARG A 81 -20.06 -8.13 1.72
N TRP A 82 -20.30 -9.19 0.95
CA TRP A 82 -19.82 -10.53 1.27
C TRP A 82 -18.30 -10.58 1.41
N ALA A 83 -17.57 -9.98 0.46
CA ALA A 83 -16.11 -9.97 0.47
C ALA A 83 -15.57 -9.13 1.62
N CYS A 84 -16.11 -7.92 1.79
CA CYS A 84 -15.63 -6.96 2.77
C CYS A 84 -15.93 -7.36 4.22
N GLU A 85 -17.04 -8.05 4.51
CA GLU A 85 -17.36 -8.55 5.86
C GLU A 85 -16.44 -9.71 6.28
N ARG A 86 -15.90 -10.47 5.32
CA ARG A 86 -15.06 -11.66 5.58
C ARG A 86 -13.58 -11.37 5.53
N HIS A 87 -13.11 -10.90 4.39
CA HIS A 87 -11.67 -10.80 4.11
C HIS A 87 -11.26 -9.47 3.48
N GLY A 88 -12.18 -8.54 3.17
CA GLY A 88 -11.80 -7.20 2.76
C GLY A 88 -11.33 -7.03 1.31
N PHE A 89 -11.29 -8.10 0.50
CA PHE A 89 -10.77 -8.08 -0.88
C PHE A 89 -11.86 -8.39 -1.91
N PHE A 90 -11.91 -7.67 -3.02
CA PHE A 90 -12.72 -7.99 -4.19
C PHE A 90 -11.98 -7.59 -5.47
N GLN A 91 -12.46 -8.01 -6.63
CA GLN A 91 -11.95 -7.57 -7.93
C GLN A 91 -12.99 -6.70 -8.61
N VAL A 92 -12.55 -5.74 -9.41
CA VAL A 92 -13.41 -4.95 -10.29
C VAL A 92 -13.00 -5.17 -11.74
N VAL A 93 -13.98 -5.44 -12.61
CA VAL A 93 -13.83 -5.58 -14.06
C VAL A 93 -14.70 -4.55 -14.76
N ASN A 94 -14.50 -4.37 -16.07
CA ASN A 94 -15.22 -3.35 -16.87
C ASN A 94 -15.15 -1.95 -16.22
N HIS A 95 -13.99 -1.67 -15.61
CA HIS A 95 -13.72 -0.53 -14.72
C HIS A 95 -13.48 0.81 -15.43
N GLY A 96 -13.67 0.90 -16.74
CA GLY A 96 -13.55 2.14 -17.52
C GLY A 96 -12.13 2.71 -17.70
N VAL A 97 -11.12 2.25 -16.95
CA VAL A 97 -9.71 2.61 -17.17
C VAL A 97 -9.23 2.13 -18.54
N PRO A 98 -8.72 3.02 -19.43
CA PRO A 98 -8.30 2.60 -20.77
C PRO A 98 -7.14 1.61 -20.73
N SER A 99 -7.28 0.47 -21.42
CA SER A 99 -6.24 -0.58 -21.46
C SER A 99 -4.91 -0.05 -22.00
N ARG A 100 -4.93 0.91 -22.93
CA ARG A 100 -3.72 1.57 -23.46
C ARG A 100 -2.95 2.33 -22.38
N LEU A 101 -3.65 3.00 -21.47
CA LEU A 101 -3.06 3.80 -20.40
C LEU A 101 -2.47 2.88 -19.34
N LEU A 102 -3.21 1.83 -18.97
CA LEU A 102 -2.75 0.80 -18.04
C LEU A 102 -1.50 0.07 -18.55
N ALA A 103 -1.49 -0.33 -19.84
CA ALA A 103 -0.33 -0.96 -20.46
C ALA A 103 0.88 0.01 -20.50
N GLU A 104 0.66 1.28 -20.83
CA GLU A 104 1.72 2.29 -20.81
C GLU A 104 2.25 2.54 -19.39
N ALA A 105 1.38 2.60 -18.38
CA ALA A 105 1.78 2.75 -16.99
C ALA A 105 2.67 1.58 -16.51
N HIS A 106 2.40 0.34 -16.94
CA HIS A 106 3.29 -0.80 -16.68
C HIS A 106 4.61 -0.70 -17.45
N ARG A 107 4.60 -0.27 -18.72
CA ARG A 107 5.82 -0.02 -19.50
C ARG A 107 6.71 1.03 -18.84
N CYS A 108 6.13 2.14 -18.38
CA CYS A 108 6.84 3.19 -17.66
C CYS A 108 7.43 2.69 -16.34
N ALA A 109 6.69 1.88 -15.56
CA ALA A 109 7.22 1.26 -14.34
C ALA A 109 8.44 0.37 -14.67
N ALA A 110 8.30 -0.51 -15.66
CA ALA A 110 9.38 -1.40 -16.09
C ALA A 110 10.61 -0.62 -16.55
N ALA A 111 10.42 0.43 -17.36
CA ALA A 111 11.50 1.30 -17.82
C ALA A 111 12.21 1.99 -16.65
N PHE A 112 11.47 2.52 -15.67
CA PHE A 112 12.06 3.13 -14.48
C PHE A 112 12.89 2.13 -13.67
N PHE A 113 12.35 0.94 -13.36
CA PHE A 113 13.07 -0.03 -12.53
C PHE A 113 14.27 -0.69 -13.25
N ALA A 114 14.28 -0.68 -14.57
CA ALA A 114 15.39 -1.15 -15.38
C ALA A 114 16.60 -0.20 -15.42
N THR A 115 16.45 1.07 -14.99
CA THR A 115 17.60 2.00 -14.95
C THR A 115 18.60 1.63 -13.85
N PRO A 116 19.88 2.05 -13.97
CA PRO A 116 20.88 1.82 -12.94
C PRO A 116 20.48 2.41 -11.59
N LEU A 117 20.90 1.78 -10.49
CA LEU A 117 20.57 2.22 -9.13
C LEU A 117 20.84 3.72 -8.86
N PRO A 118 21.98 4.31 -9.28
CA PRO A 118 22.23 5.74 -9.07
C PRO A 118 21.17 6.65 -9.70
N GLU A 119 20.61 6.24 -10.84
CA GLU A 119 19.55 6.99 -11.53
C GLU A 119 18.25 6.94 -10.73
N LYS A 120 17.85 5.75 -10.25
CA LYS A 120 16.69 5.58 -9.37
C LYS A 120 16.83 6.35 -8.05
N GLN A 121 18.05 6.42 -7.50
CA GLN A 121 18.38 7.14 -6.28
C GLN A 121 18.28 8.67 -6.40
N ARG A 122 18.18 9.24 -7.62
CA ARG A 122 17.83 10.66 -7.78
C ARG A 122 16.47 10.99 -7.18
N ALA A 123 15.56 10.01 -7.15
CA ALA A 123 14.26 10.09 -6.49
C ALA A 123 14.25 9.57 -5.05
N GLN A 124 15.40 9.30 -4.42
CA GLN A 124 15.50 8.68 -3.10
C GLN A 124 14.57 9.35 -2.08
N ARG A 125 13.71 8.55 -1.44
CA ARG A 125 12.85 8.99 -0.35
C ARG A 125 13.70 9.40 0.84
N ARG A 126 13.44 10.60 1.36
CA ARG A 126 14.14 11.17 2.51
C ARG A 126 13.47 10.74 3.83
N PRO A 127 14.20 10.77 4.96
CA PRO A 127 13.59 10.57 6.27
C PRO A 127 12.43 11.56 6.49
N GLY A 128 11.27 11.06 6.90
CA GLY A 128 10.05 11.85 7.10
C GLY A 128 9.15 11.97 5.87
N ASP A 129 9.64 11.72 4.66
CA ASP A 129 8.82 11.73 3.45
C ASP A 129 8.07 10.40 3.27
N SER A 130 6.85 10.47 2.74
CA SER A 130 6.06 9.29 2.31
C SER A 130 6.31 8.91 0.84
N CYS A 131 6.88 9.82 0.06
CA CYS A 131 7.09 9.70 -1.39
C CYS A 131 8.57 9.60 -1.76
N GLY A 132 8.88 9.01 -2.90
CA GLY A 132 10.22 8.76 -3.39
C GLY A 132 10.51 7.30 -3.66
N TYR A 133 11.69 7.08 -4.23
CA TYR A 133 12.29 5.78 -4.44
C TYR A 133 12.80 5.20 -3.13
N ALA A 134 12.54 3.92 -2.89
CA ALA A 134 13.11 3.18 -1.78
C ALA A 134 13.46 1.75 -2.21
N SER A 135 14.72 1.37 -1.98
CA SER A 135 15.22 0.00 -2.14
C SER A 135 15.21 -0.71 -0.78
N SER A 136 14.23 -1.59 -0.58
CA SER A 136 14.13 -2.44 0.61
C SER A 136 14.12 -1.73 1.97
N PHE A 137 13.89 -0.42 1.98
CA PHE A 137 13.88 0.40 3.21
C PHE A 137 15.17 0.26 4.04
N THR A 138 16.31 -0.05 3.40
CA THR A 138 17.65 -0.12 4.01
C THR A 138 17.98 1.24 4.62
N GLY A 139 17.84 1.38 5.94
CA GLY A 139 17.98 2.66 6.64
C GLY A 139 16.79 3.04 7.54
N ARG A 140 15.64 2.38 7.39
CA ARG A 140 14.51 2.48 8.35
C ARG A 140 14.43 1.26 9.27
N PHE A 141 14.85 0.09 8.78
CA PHE A 141 14.83 -1.16 9.53
C PHE A 141 16.21 -1.84 9.44
N SER A 142 16.55 -2.63 10.46
CA SER A 142 17.82 -3.39 10.55
C SER A 142 17.67 -4.86 10.16
N GLU A 143 16.45 -5.38 10.15
CA GLU A 143 16.10 -6.78 9.90
C GLU A 143 14.73 -6.88 9.23
N LYS A 144 14.40 -8.07 8.68
CA LYS A 144 13.14 -8.33 7.95
C LYS A 144 12.91 -7.33 6.82
N LEU A 145 13.97 -7.02 6.09
CA LEU A 145 13.89 -6.10 4.97
C LEU A 145 13.07 -6.73 3.83
N PRO A 146 12.14 -5.97 3.23
CA PRO A 146 11.35 -6.47 2.12
C PRO A 146 12.22 -6.61 0.86
N TRP A 147 12.08 -7.71 0.12
CA TRP A 147 12.78 -7.96 -1.15
C TRP A 147 12.11 -7.20 -2.32
N LYS A 148 12.18 -5.87 -2.30
CA LYS A 148 11.57 -5.04 -3.34
C LYS A 148 12.17 -3.65 -3.47
N GLU A 149 11.97 -3.08 -4.65
CA GLU A 149 12.07 -1.64 -4.89
C GLU A 149 10.68 -1.02 -4.97
N THR A 150 10.59 0.26 -4.59
CA THR A 150 9.35 1.03 -4.73
C THR A 150 9.63 2.44 -5.22
N LEU A 151 8.71 3.02 -5.99
CA LEU A 151 8.62 4.45 -6.25
C LEU A 151 7.23 4.90 -5.85
N SER A 152 7.13 5.84 -4.90
CA SER A 152 5.84 6.39 -4.46
C SER A 152 5.74 7.88 -4.77
N PHE A 153 4.57 8.36 -5.19
CA PHE A 153 4.32 9.78 -5.40
C PHE A 153 2.88 10.14 -5.06
N ARG A 154 2.72 11.35 -4.54
CA ARG A 154 1.44 11.89 -4.08
C ARG A 154 0.58 12.31 -5.27
N PHE A 155 -0.72 12.11 -5.15
CA PHE A 155 -1.71 12.64 -6.06
C PHE A 155 -2.87 13.26 -5.28
N SER A 156 -3.33 14.41 -5.74
CA SER A 156 -4.59 15.00 -5.32
C SER A 156 -5.25 15.63 -6.54
N PRO A 157 -6.55 15.40 -6.79
CA PRO A 157 -7.22 16.03 -7.93
C PRO A 157 -7.26 17.55 -7.72
N ALA A 158 -7.21 18.30 -8.82
CA ALA A 158 -7.33 19.75 -8.77
C ALA A 158 -8.68 20.15 -8.15
N ASN A 159 -8.67 21.09 -7.20
CA ASN A 159 -9.91 21.73 -6.77
C ASN A 159 -10.41 22.59 -7.93
N ALA A 160 -11.73 22.64 -8.17
CA ALA A 160 -12.34 23.44 -9.24
C ALA A 160 -11.95 24.94 -9.22
N ALA A 161 -11.40 25.44 -8.11
CA ALA A 161 -10.93 26.82 -7.92
C ALA A 161 -9.42 27.04 -8.20
N ALA A 162 -8.63 25.98 -8.40
CA ALA A 162 -7.21 26.07 -8.71
C ALA A 162 -6.95 25.53 -10.13
N ALA A 163 -6.05 26.15 -10.89
CA ALA A 163 -5.60 25.61 -12.16
C ALA A 163 -5.17 24.15 -11.98
N ALA A 164 -5.41 23.30 -12.99
CA ALA A 164 -5.00 21.91 -13.00
C ALA A 164 -3.53 21.82 -12.54
N ASP A 165 -3.32 21.35 -11.33
CA ASP A 165 -1.99 21.15 -10.79
C ASP A 165 -1.57 19.76 -11.20
N ASP A 166 -0.80 19.66 -12.29
CA ASP A 166 -0.19 18.43 -12.76
C ASP A 166 0.88 17.96 -11.75
N LEU A 167 0.45 17.65 -10.52
CA LEU A 167 1.28 17.40 -9.35
C LEU A 167 2.25 16.25 -9.60
N VAL A 168 1.78 15.20 -10.27
CA VAL A 168 2.59 14.03 -10.59
C VAL A 168 3.63 14.39 -11.65
N LEU A 169 3.23 15.05 -12.74
CA LEU A 169 4.17 15.49 -13.76
C LEU A 169 5.26 16.41 -13.18
N LYS A 170 4.86 17.41 -12.40
CA LYS A 170 5.77 18.34 -11.72
C LYS A 170 6.72 17.61 -10.77
N TYR A 171 6.23 16.58 -10.06
CA TYR A 171 7.08 15.73 -9.24
C TYR A 171 8.17 15.06 -10.08
N PHE A 172 7.81 14.40 -11.19
CA PHE A 172 8.78 13.73 -12.06
C PHE A 172 9.79 14.71 -12.65
N LEU A 173 9.34 15.86 -13.19
CA LEU A 173 10.23 16.88 -13.75
C LEU A 173 11.20 17.44 -12.71
N ARG A 174 10.71 17.76 -11.50
CA ARG A 174 11.54 18.33 -10.42
C ARG A 174 12.56 17.31 -9.91
N THR A 175 12.17 16.05 -9.81
CA THR A 175 12.97 15.02 -9.13
C THR A 175 13.91 14.29 -10.09
N LEU A 176 13.49 14.04 -11.32
CA LEU A 176 14.19 13.21 -12.30
C LEU A 176 14.53 13.95 -13.61
N GLY A 177 14.02 15.17 -13.81
CA GLY A 177 14.32 16.00 -14.98
C GLY A 177 13.43 15.72 -16.19
N HIS A 178 13.71 16.40 -17.30
CA HIS A 178 12.88 16.39 -18.51
C HIS A 178 12.84 15.03 -19.23
N ASP A 179 13.86 14.18 -19.08
CA ASP A 179 13.87 12.83 -19.65
C ASP A 179 12.74 11.96 -19.10
N TYR A 180 12.20 12.31 -17.93
CA TYR A 180 11.09 11.63 -17.27
C TYR A 180 9.73 12.30 -17.49
N GLU A 181 9.65 13.30 -18.38
CA GLU A 181 8.40 14.01 -18.66
C GLU A 181 7.28 13.06 -19.14
N HIS A 182 7.61 12.14 -20.06
CA HIS A 182 6.65 11.15 -20.56
C HIS A 182 6.08 10.28 -19.43
N ILE A 183 6.96 9.73 -18.58
CA ILE A 183 6.56 8.94 -17.41
C ILE A 183 5.67 9.77 -16.48
N GLY A 184 6.03 11.04 -16.25
CA GLY A 184 5.25 11.97 -15.45
C GLY A 184 3.84 12.21 -16.01
N ARG A 185 3.70 12.38 -17.33
CA ARG A 185 2.41 12.57 -18.01
C ARG A 185 1.54 11.32 -17.93
N VAL A 186 2.11 10.15 -18.19
CA VAL A 186 1.42 8.86 -18.10
C VAL A 186 0.88 8.64 -16.68
N TYR A 187 1.69 8.86 -15.65
CA TYR A 187 1.23 8.67 -14.28
C TYR A 187 0.30 9.78 -13.78
N GLN A 188 0.38 11.00 -14.33
CA GLN A 188 -0.63 12.02 -14.07
C GLN A 188 -2.01 11.53 -14.56
N GLU A 189 -2.12 11.13 -15.84
CA GLU A 189 -3.37 10.62 -16.42
C GLU A 189 -3.84 9.34 -15.71
N TYR A 190 -2.92 8.44 -15.36
CA TYR A 190 -3.25 7.20 -14.67
C TYR A 190 -3.77 7.46 -13.24
N CYS A 191 -3.15 8.36 -12.49
CA CYS A 191 -3.64 8.73 -11.15
C CYS A 191 -5.01 9.42 -11.19
N GLU A 192 -5.28 10.23 -12.20
CA GLU A 192 -6.61 10.82 -12.42
C GLU A 192 -7.66 9.73 -12.69
N ALA A 193 -7.33 8.75 -13.53
CA ALA A 193 -8.19 7.59 -13.78
C ALA A 193 -8.43 6.76 -12.51
N MET A 194 -7.39 6.50 -11.71
CA MET A 194 -7.51 5.78 -10.44
C MET A 194 -8.33 6.55 -9.41
N SER A 195 -8.17 7.87 -9.34
CA SER A 195 -8.96 8.73 -8.46
C SER A 195 -10.45 8.64 -8.80
N ARG A 196 -10.81 8.76 -10.09
CA ARG A 196 -12.20 8.58 -10.54
C ARG A 196 -12.73 7.18 -10.21
N LEU A 197 -11.98 6.13 -10.57
CA LEU A 197 -12.36 4.74 -10.29
C LEU A 197 -12.59 4.52 -8.79
N SER A 198 -11.76 5.12 -7.94
CA SER A 198 -11.90 5.00 -6.49
C SER A 198 -13.20 5.61 -5.96
N LEU A 199 -13.66 6.72 -6.56
CA LEU A 199 -14.93 7.36 -6.19
C LEU A 199 -16.13 6.53 -6.64
N GLU A 200 -16.05 5.88 -7.80
CA GLU A 200 -17.08 4.94 -8.29
C GLU A 200 -17.17 3.69 -7.39
N ILE A 201 -16.03 3.14 -6.96
CA ILE A 201 -15.99 2.04 -5.98
C ILE A 201 -16.59 2.46 -4.64
N MET A 202 -16.35 3.70 -4.21
CA MET A 202 -16.93 4.24 -2.97
C MET A 202 -18.47 4.32 -3.03
N GLU A 203 -19.07 4.48 -4.21
CA GLU A 203 -20.53 4.38 -4.36
C GLU A 203 -21.04 2.96 -4.11
N VAL A 204 -20.36 1.96 -4.67
CA VAL A 204 -20.70 0.54 -4.42
C VAL A 204 -20.54 0.21 -2.94
N LEU A 205 -19.48 0.70 -2.28
CA LEU A 205 -19.28 0.53 -0.84
C LEU A 205 -20.38 1.22 -0.02
N GLY A 206 -20.77 2.43 -0.37
CA GLY A 206 -21.86 3.16 0.30
C GLY A 206 -23.21 2.48 0.15
N LEU A 207 -23.53 2.01 -1.07
CA LEU A 207 -24.72 1.22 -1.34
C LEU A 207 -24.70 -0.10 -0.58
N SER A 208 -23.58 -0.82 -0.62
CA SER A 208 -23.43 -2.11 0.05
C SER A 208 -23.64 -2.00 1.55
N LEU A 209 -23.20 -0.92 2.20
CA LEU A 209 -23.41 -0.66 3.64
C LEU A 209 -24.79 -0.07 3.99
N GLY A 210 -25.60 0.30 3.00
CA GLY A 210 -26.93 0.91 3.23
C GLY A 210 -26.88 2.37 3.67
N VAL A 211 -25.76 3.06 3.46
CA VAL A 211 -25.60 4.51 3.77
C VAL A 211 -25.85 5.41 2.56
N GLY A 212 -26.09 4.79 1.40
CA GLY A 212 -26.33 5.45 0.12
C GLY A 212 -25.05 5.62 -0.70
N PRO A 213 -25.15 5.61 -2.04
CA PRO A 213 -23.97 5.64 -2.93
C PRO A 213 -23.14 6.91 -2.79
N GLU A 214 -23.79 8.05 -2.61
CA GLU A 214 -23.10 9.35 -2.53
C GLU A 214 -22.30 9.57 -1.24
N HIS A 215 -22.55 8.79 -0.19
CA HIS A 215 -22.01 9.08 1.15
C HIS A 215 -20.48 9.07 1.16
N TYR A 216 -19.87 7.94 0.79
CA TYR A 216 -18.41 7.83 0.77
C TYR A 216 -17.80 8.51 -0.45
N ARG A 217 -18.50 8.56 -1.60
CA ARG A 217 -18.07 9.33 -2.76
C ARG A 217 -17.71 10.77 -2.38
N ARG A 218 -18.63 11.47 -1.69
CA ARG A 218 -18.43 12.85 -1.22
C ARG A 218 -17.36 12.97 -0.15
N PHE A 219 -17.22 11.97 0.72
CA PHE A 219 -16.18 11.97 1.75
C PHE A 219 -14.77 11.98 1.14
N PHE A 220 -14.58 11.23 0.06
CA PHE A 220 -13.31 11.09 -0.66
C PHE A 220 -13.14 12.05 -1.84
N GLU A 221 -14.11 12.94 -2.08
CA GLU A 221 -13.96 14.01 -3.06
C GLU A 221 -12.79 14.93 -2.65
N GLY A 222 -11.88 15.21 -3.59
CA GLY A 222 -10.66 15.94 -3.30
C GLY A 222 -9.60 15.12 -2.54
N ASN A 223 -9.61 13.78 -2.67
CA ASN A 223 -8.69 12.87 -1.98
C ASN A 223 -7.21 13.30 -2.04
N ASP A 224 -6.45 12.83 -1.06
CA ASP A 224 -5.03 13.11 -0.93
C ASP A 224 -4.24 11.79 -0.90
N SER A 225 -4.15 11.18 -2.08
CA SER A 225 -3.81 9.78 -2.29
C SER A 225 -2.34 9.60 -2.67
N THR A 226 -1.91 8.34 -2.70
CA THR A 226 -0.54 7.98 -3.11
C THR A 226 -0.57 6.86 -4.13
N MET A 227 0.16 7.05 -5.23
CA MET A 227 0.50 5.97 -6.14
C MET A 227 1.82 5.34 -5.71
N ARG A 228 1.91 4.02 -5.76
CA ARG A 228 3.14 3.26 -5.55
C ARG A 228 3.33 2.24 -6.64
N LEU A 229 4.49 2.32 -7.27
CA LEU A 229 5.03 1.28 -8.15
C LEU A 229 5.84 0.33 -7.28
N ASN A 230 5.59 -0.97 -7.37
CA ASN A 230 6.39 -1.99 -6.69
C ASN A 230 7.09 -2.87 -7.73
N TYR A 231 8.36 -3.13 -7.52
CA TYR A 231 9.16 -4.06 -8.30
C TYR A 231 9.81 -5.09 -7.38
N TYR A 232 9.53 -6.36 -7.67
CA TYR A 232 10.01 -7.50 -6.91
C TYR A 232 10.94 -8.30 -7.80
N PRO A 233 12.27 -8.12 -7.68
CA PRO A 233 13.21 -8.88 -8.49
C PRO A 233 13.17 -10.37 -8.13
N PRO A 234 13.60 -11.28 -9.03
CA PRO A 234 13.78 -12.67 -8.69
C PRO A 234 14.68 -12.84 -7.46
N CYS A 235 14.38 -13.84 -6.65
CA CYS A 235 15.14 -14.17 -5.44
C CYS A 235 15.56 -15.64 -5.53
N GLN A 236 16.83 -15.97 -5.28
CA GLN A 236 17.31 -17.36 -5.30
C GLN A 236 16.89 -18.15 -4.05
N ARG A 237 16.47 -17.45 -2.98
CA ARG A 237 15.96 -18.03 -1.71
C ARG A 237 14.58 -17.46 -1.35
N PRO A 238 13.56 -17.60 -2.23
CA PRO A 238 12.24 -17.01 -2.01
C PRO A 238 11.55 -17.55 -0.75
N GLU A 239 11.90 -18.76 -0.32
CA GLU A 239 11.40 -19.39 0.90
C GLU A 239 11.88 -18.70 2.20
N LEU A 240 12.92 -17.87 2.12
CA LEU A 240 13.50 -17.18 3.27
C LEU A 240 13.11 -15.71 3.37
N THR A 241 12.40 -15.16 2.38
CA THR A 241 12.13 -13.72 2.32
C THR A 241 10.74 -13.39 1.81
N LEU A 242 10.34 -12.13 2.00
CA LEU A 242 9.10 -11.59 1.48
C LEU A 242 9.37 -10.31 0.72
N GLY A 243 8.70 -10.16 -0.43
CA GLY A 243 8.69 -8.91 -1.17
C GLY A 243 7.99 -7.82 -0.36
N THR A 244 6.94 -8.16 0.37
CA THR A 244 6.32 -7.29 1.38
C THR A 244 5.80 -8.18 2.49
N GLY A 245 6.16 -7.87 3.74
CA GLY A 245 5.70 -8.63 4.90
C GLY A 245 4.20 -8.59 5.12
N PRO A 246 3.70 -9.42 6.05
CA PRO A 246 2.32 -9.33 6.52
C PRO A 246 2.03 -7.94 7.09
N HIS A 247 1.00 -7.28 6.56
CA HIS A 247 0.53 -5.98 7.03
C HIS A 247 -0.94 -5.75 6.68
N CYS A 248 -1.53 -4.76 7.35
CA CYS A 248 -2.77 -4.12 6.92
C CYS A 248 -2.45 -2.75 6.33
N ASP A 249 -3.26 -2.29 5.38
CA ASP A 249 -3.10 -0.97 4.80
C ASP A 249 -3.73 0.08 5.74
N PRO A 250 -2.98 1.08 6.24
CA PRO A 250 -3.57 2.14 7.06
C PRO A 250 -4.56 3.02 6.30
N THR A 251 -4.45 3.03 4.97
CA THR A 251 -5.23 3.87 4.06
C THR A 251 -6.71 3.45 4.00
N SER A 252 -7.53 4.09 3.16
CA SER A 252 -8.97 3.75 3.10
C SER A 252 -9.24 2.59 2.15
N LEU A 253 -8.70 2.67 0.95
CA LEU A 253 -8.91 1.71 -0.11
C LEU A 253 -7.63 1.59 -0.92
N THR A 254 -7.22 0.37 -1.24
CA THR A 254 -6.12 0.12 -2.17
C THR A 254 -6.70 -0.43 -3.46
N ILE A 255 -6.32 0.16 -4.59
CA ILE A 255 -6.64 -0.33 -5.94
C ILE A 255 -5.32 -0.80 -6.56
N LEU A 256 -5.20 -2.11 -6.76
CA LEU A 256 -3.98 -2.78 -7.17
C LEU A 256 -4.16 -3.42 -8.55
N HIS A 257 -3.28 -3.07 -9.49
CA HIS A 257 -3.07 -3.86 -10.69
C HIS A 257 -1.80 -4.69 -10.57
N GLN A 258 -1.88 -5.95 -10.97
CA GLN A 258 -0.76 -6.90 -10.97
C GLN A 258 -0.28 -7.14 -12.41
N ASP A 259 1.00 -7.45 -12.62
CA ASP A 259 1.40 -8.10 -13.88
C ASP A 259 0.97 -9.58 -13.89
N ASP A 260 1.47 -10.37 -14.83
CA ASP A 260 1.13 -11.80 -14.98
C ASP A 260 1.82 -12.71 -13.94
N VAL A 261 2.66 -12.15 -13.06
CA VAL A 261 3.39 -12.90 -12.04
C VAL A 261 2.63 -12.89 -10.70
N SER A 262 2.30 -14.08 -10.20
CA SER A 262 1.63 -14.24 -8.90
C SER A 262 2.52 -13.78 -7.74
N GLY A 263 1.89 -13.35 -6.65
CA GLY A 263 2.63 -13.02 -5.43
C GLY A 263 1.79 -12.38 -4.32
N LEU A 264 0.62 -11.83 -4.60
CA LEU A 264 -0.29 -11.33 -3.56
C LEU A 264 -0.93 -12.51 -2.81
N GLN A 265 -0.76 -12.53 -1.50
CA GLN A 265 -1.41 -13.47 -0.61
C GLN A 265 -2.18 -12.73 0.48
N VAL A 266 -3.36 -13.24 0.82
CA VAL A 266 -4.25 -12.69 1.85
C VAL A 266 -4.44 -13.76 2.90
N TYR A 267 -4.39 -13.35 4.17
CA TYR A 267 -4.62 -14.25 5.29
C TYR A 267 -6.13 -14.37 5.58
N THR A 268 -6.63 -15.59 5.66
CA THR A 268 -8.02 -15.89 6.01
C THR A 268 -8.10 -16.37 7.46
N ALA A 269 -8.82 -15.62 8.29
CA ALA A 269 -8.98 -15.95 9.72
C ALA A 269 -9.90 -17.16 9.96
N GLU A 270 -10.71 -17.55 8.96
CA GLU A 270 -11.64 -18.68 9.07
C GLU A 270 -10.91 -20.04 9.19
N ASP A 271 -9.77 -20.17 8.51
CA ASP A 271 -8.97 -21.39 8.44
C ASP A 271 -7.48 -21.18 8.75
N GLU A 272 -7.12 -19.97 9.17
CA GLU A 272 -5.76 -19.53 9.53
C GLU A 272 -4.72 -19.72 8.41
N ARG A 273 -5.15 -19.60 7.14
CA ARG A 273 -4.30 -19.85 5.96
C ARG A 273 -3.99 -18.60 5.15
N TRP A 274 -2.87 -18.65 4.44
CA TRP A 274 -2.55 -17.71 3.38
C TRP A 274 -3.10 -18.22 2.06
N ARG A 275 -3.91 -17.40 1.38
CA ARG A 275 -4.52 -17.72 0.08
C ARG A 275 -4.05 -16.76 -0.99
N THR A 276 -3.79 -17.29 -2.19
CA THR A 276 -3.28 -16.49 -3.32
C THR A 276 -4.40 -15.75 -4.02
N VAL A 277 -4.13 -14.51 -4.43
CA VAL A 277 -5.00 -13.73 -5.31
C VAL A 277 -4.42 -13.77 -6.73
N ARG A 278 -5.05 -14.58 -7.58
CA ARG A 278 -4.60 -14.79 -8.95
C ARG A 278 -4.58 -13.47 -9.75
N PRO A 279 -3.47 -13.17 -10.46
CA PRO A 279 -3.43 -12.01 -11.34
C PRO A 279 -4.41 -12.12 -12.51
N ARG A 280 -4.98 -10.97 -12.88
CA ARG A 280 -5.91 -10.81 -14.00
C ARG A 280 -5.60 -9.51 -14.71
N ALA A 281 -5.40 -9.57 -16.03
CA ALA A 281 -5.05 -8.39 -16.82
C ALA A 281 -6.25 -7.45 -17.07
N ASP A 282 -7.47 -7.95 -16.88
CA ASP A 282 -8.74 -7.25 -17.09
C ASP A 282 -9.34 -6.69 -15.78
N ALA A 283 -8.64 -6.84 -14.65
CA ALA A 283 -9.20 -6.54 -13.34
C ALA A 283 -8.23 -5.79 -12.43
N PHE A 284 -8.79 -4.93 -11.58
CA PHE A 284 -8.08 -4.44 -10.40
C PHE A 284 -8.49 -5.26 -9.18
N VAL A 285 -7.52 -5.60 -8.34
CA VAL A 285 -7.78 -6.08 -6.98
C VAL A 285 -8.01 -4.85 -6.11
N VAL A 286 -9.08 -4.89 -5.32
CA VAL A 286 -9.45 -3.83 -4.38
C VAL A 286 -9.43 -4.39 -2.97
N ASN A 287 -8.79 -3.70 -2.04
CA ASN A 287 -8.87 -4.04 -0.62
C ASN A 287 -9.21 -2.87 0.29
N ILE A 288 -9.97 -3.19 1.34
CA ILE A 288 -10.30 -2.29 2.43
C ILE A 288 -9.08 -2.11 3.33
N GLY A 289 -8.79 -0.86 3.69
CA GLY A 289 -7.78 -0.53 4.69
C GLY A 289 -8.39 -0.05 6.01
N ASP A 290 -7.53 0.18 7.00
CA ASP A 290 -7.88 0.50 8.38
C ASP A 290 -8.78 1.75 8.48
N THR A 291 -8.51 2.76 7.66
CA THR A 291 -9.31 3.99 7.67
C THR A 291 -10.77 3.70 7.26
N PHE A 292 -11.00 2.83 6.28
CA PHE A 292 -12.36 2.48 5.86
C PHE A 292 -13.01 1.45 6.80
N MET A 293 -12.22 0.57 7.41
CA MET A 293 -12.69 -0.25 8.54
C MET A 293 -13.24 0.65 9.67
N ALA A 294 -12.56 1.74 10.01
CA ALA A 294 -13.08 2.71 10.98
C ALA A 294 -14.35 3.43 10.50
N LEU A 295 -14.41 3.85 9.22
CA LEU A 295 -15.61 4.47 8.62
C LEU A 295 -16.82 3.53 8.54
N SER A 296 -16.60 2.22 8.48
CA SER A 296 -17.66 1.21 8.48
C SER A 296 -17.99 0.70 9.90
N ASN A 297 -17.41 1.30 10.94
CA ASN A 297 -17.53 0.88 12.34
C ASN A 297 -17.12 -0.60 12.55
N GLY A 298 -16.11 -1.08 11.83
CA GLY A 298 -15.58 -2.44 11.94
C GLY A 298 -16.37 -3.51 11.17
N ARG A 299 -17.43 -3.11 10.45
CA ARG A 299 -18.23 -4.03 9.62
C ARG A 299 -17.40 -4.61 8.48
N TYR A 300 -16.64 -3.76 7.79
CA TYR A 300 -15.74 -4.21 6.72
C TYR A 300 -14.31 -4.37 7.24
N LYS A 301 -13.63 -5.43 6.82
CA LYS A 301 -12.36 -5.88 7.38
C LYS A 301 -11.19 -5.32 6.60
N SER A 302 -10.27 -4.67 7.31
CA SER A 302 -8.89 -4.51 6.84
C SER A 302 -8.15 -5.79 7.16
N CYS A 303 -7.63 -6.48 6.14
CA CYS A 303 -7.08 -7.81 6.29
C CYS A 303 -5.58 -7.87 6.05
N LEU A 304 -4.95 -8.76 6.81
CA LEU A 304 -3.53 -9.05 6.70
C LEU A 304 -3.23 -9.63 5.32
N HIS A 305 -2.32 -8.98 4.61
CA HIS A 305 -1.87 -9.42 3.30
C HIS A 305 -0.35 -9.26 3.18
N ARG A 306 0.25 -10.02 2.25
CA ARG A 306 1.69 -10.01 1.98
C ARG A 306 1.96 -10.16 0.49
N ALA A 307 3.20 -9.88 0.09
CA ALA A 307 3.69 -10.17 -1.26
C ALA A 307 4.88 -11.13 -1.18
N VAL A 308 4.70 -12.34 -1.72
CA VAL A 308 5.79 -13.32 -1.88
C VAL A 308 6.60 -13.03 -3.15
N VAL A 309 7.82 -13.58 -3.20
CA VAL A 309 8.72 -13.49 -4.36
C VAL A 309 8.98 -14.89 -4.90
N ASN A 310 9.59 -14.98 -6.07
CA ASN A 310 9.90 -16.25 -6.74
C ASN A 310 11.30 -16.21 -7.37
N ARG A 311 11.79 -17.37 -7.84
CA ARG A 311 13.11 -17.54 -8.48
C ARG A 311 13.14 -17.17 -9.96
N GLU A 312 12.00 -17.19 -10.62
CA GLU A 312 11.91 -17.28 -12.08
C GLU A 312 11.74 -15.92 -12.76
N ALA A 313 10.84 -15.08 -12.25
CA ALA A 313 10.38 -13.87 -12.90
C ALA A 313 10.21 -12.71 -11.93
N ALA A 314 10.59 -11.52 -12.39
CA ALA A 314 10.34 -10.28 -11.67
C ALA A 314 8.84 -9.95 -11.69
N ARG A 315 8.27 -9.70 -10.50
CA ARG A 315 6.86 -9.27 -10.36
C ARG A 315 6.77 -7.75 -10.27
N LYS A 316 5.73 -7.17 -10.85
CA LYS A 316 5.42 -5.74 -10.80
C LYS A 316 3.98 -5.51 -10.39
N SER A 317 3.74 -4.43 -9.66
CA SER A 317 2.38 -4.00 -9.37
C SER A 317 2.27 -2.50 -9.20
N LEU A 318 1.10 -1.97 -9.55
CA LEU A 318 0.74 -0.56 -9.44
C LEU A 318 -0.36 -0.45 -8.38
N ALA A 319 -0.08 0.21 -7.27
CA ALA A 319 -1.02 0.36 -6.17
C ALA A 319 -1.40 1.84 -6.01
N PHE A 320 -2.67 2.15 -6.16
CA PHE A 320 -3.23 3.45 -5.79
C PHE A 320 -3.88 3.34 -4.42
N PHE A 321 -3.31 4.03 -3.44
CA PHE A 321 -3.82 4.11 -2.08
C PHE A 321 -4.71 5.35 -1.95
N LEU A 322 -6.03 5.13 -1.89
CA LEU A 322 -7.00 6.18 -1.64
C LEU A 322 -6.95 6.59 -0.17
N CYS A 323 -6.71 7.88 0.06
CA CYS A 323 -6.76 8.49 1.37
C CYS A 323 -7.68 9.72 1.32
N PRO A 324 -8.43 10.02 2.40
CA PRO A 324 -9.18 11.26 2.44
C PRO A 324 -8.21 12.44 2.56
N ARG A 325 -8.72 13.66 2.42
CA ARG A 325 -7.92 14.85 2.73
C ARG A 325 -7.42 14.79 4.18
N MET A 326 -6.23 15.35 4.41
CA MET A 326 -5.57 15.34 5.72
C MET A 326 -6.44 15.85 6.89
N ASP A 327 -7.31 16.82 6.61
CA ASP A 327 -8.20 17.49 7.57
C ASP A 327 -9.55 16.78 7.78
N ARG A 328 -9.86 15.74 6.99
CA ARG A 328 -11.14 15.04 7.12
C ARG A 328 -11.17 14.21 8.40
N VAL A 329 -12.24 14.41 9.17
CA VAL A 329 -12.53 13.60 10.36
C VAL A 329 -13.13 12.27 9.91
N VAL A 330 -12.40 11.20 10.19
CA VAL A 330 -12.82 9.81 10.07
C VAL A 330 -13.77 9.49 11.21
N ARG A 331 -15.04 9.27 10.85
CA ARG A 331 -16.10 8.85 11.77
C ARG A 331 -17.13 7.99 11.03
N PRO A 332 -17.62 6.90 11.63
CA PRO A 332 -18.68 6.11 11.03
C PRO A 332 -19.98 6.91 10.95
N PRO A 333 -20.78 6.72 9.88
CA PRO A 333 -22.11 7.30 9.76
C PRO A 333 -23.01 6.84 10.92
N PRO A 334 -23.93 7.69 11.42
CA PRO A 334 -24.85 7.30 12.49
C PRO A 334 -25.66 6.03 12.19
N ALA A 335 -25.99 5.81 10.91
CA ALA A 335 -26.72 4.63 10.46
C ALA A 335 -25.96 3.30 10.68
N LEU A 336 -24.65 3.33 10.89
CA LEU A 336 -23.83 2.14 11.15
C LEU A 336 -23.55 1.89 12.64
N VAL A 337 -23.99 2.80 13.51
CA VAL A 337 -23.82 2.73 14.97
C VAL A 337 -25.17 2.55 15.63
N ASP A 338 -25.37 1.41 16.27
CA ASP A 338 -26.64 1.02 16.88
C ASP A 338 -26.42 0.19 18.15
N GLY A 339 -27.50 -0.21 18.84
CA GLY A 339 -27.38 -1.00 20.07
C GLY A 339 -26.73 -2.39 19.89
N ARG A 340 -26.71 -2.93 18.66
CA ARG A 340 -26.02 -4.20 18.32
C ARG A 340 -24.58 -3.97 17.87
N ASN A 341 -24.30 -2.80 17.29
CA ASN A 341 -23.00 -2.38 16.78
C ASN A 341 -22.62 -1.05 17.42
N PRO A 342 -22.21 -1.04 18.71
CA PRO A 342 -21.78 0.18 19.37
C PRO A 342 -20.54 0.76 18.68
N ARG A 343 -20.23 2.01 19.01
CA ARG A 343 -19.09 2.72 18.44
C ARG A 343 -17.77 1.97 18.75
N ALA A 344 -17.06 1.53 17.73
CA ALA A 344 -15.83 0.73 17.86
C ALA A 344 -14.55 1.58 17.96
N TYR A 345 -14.50 2.72 17.25
CA TYR A 345 -13.29 3.54 17.12
C TYR A 345 -13.57 5.02 17.46
N PRO A 346 -12.60 5.79 17.99
CA PRO A 346 -12.75 7.23 18.22
C PRO A 346 -12.90 8.01 16.91
N ASP A 347 -13.31 9.29 16.99
CA ASP A 347 -13.18 10.24 15.87
C ASP A 347 -11.70 10.66 15.76
N PHE A 348 -11.15 10.71 14.54
CA PHE A 348 -9.78 11.16 14.31
C PHE A 348 -9.62 11.77 12.92
N THR A 349 -8.55 12.54 12.68
CA THR A 349 -8.21 13.00 11.33
C THR A 349 -7.26 12.03 10.65
N TRP A 350 -7.30 11.95 9.31
CA TRP A 350 -6.33 11.16 8.56
C TRP A 350 -4.88 11.58 8.84
N ALA A 351 -4.63 12.88 9.01
CA ALA A 351 -3.30 13.37 9.40
C ALA A 351 -2.77 12.71 10.68
N ALA A 352 -3.63 12.53 11.70
CA ALA A 352 -3.22 11.91 12.96
C ALA A 352 -2.86 10.43 12.79
N LEU A 353 -3.66 9.65 12.05
CA LEU A 353 -3.36 8.23 11.80
C LEU A 353 -2.12 8.07 10.92
N LEU A 354 -1.94 8.93 9.92
CA LEU A 354 -0.75 8.95 9.08
C LEU A 354 0.50 9.25 9.90
N GLU A 355 0.46 10.26 10.78
CA GLU A 355 1.58 10.55 11.68
C GLU A 355 1.92 9.35 12.58
N PHE A 356 0.91 8.75 13.20
CA PHE A 356 1.07 7.58 14.05
C PHE A 356 1.78 6.43 13.33
N THR A 357 1.28 6.06 12.14
CA THR A 357 1.83 4.94 11.35
C THR A 357 3.17 5.26 10.68
N GLN A 358 3.54 6.53 10.54
CA GLN A 358 4.87 6.90 10.03
C GLN A 358 5.92 7.01 11.12
N LYS A 359 5.57 7.51 12.31
CA LYS A 359 6.54 7.87 13.35
C LYS A 359 6.52 6.97 14.58
N HIS A 360 5.39 6.34 14.90
CA HIS A 360 5.16 5.73 16.20
C HIS A 360 4.84 4.24 16.14
N TYR A 361 4.30 3.74 15.02
CA TYR A 361 3.82 2.36 14.95
C TYR A 361 4.01 1.75 13.56
N ARG A 362 4.41 0.48 13.51
CA ARG A 362 4.46 -0.30 12.26
C ARG A 362 3.08 -0.93 12.06
N ALA A 363 2.43 -0.63 10.94
CA ALA A 363 1.08 -1.08 10.67
C ALA A 363 0.95 -2.62 10.65
N ASP A 364 -0.03 -3.12 11.40
CA ASP A 364 -0.45 -4.51 11.53
C ASP A 364 -1.95 -4.60 11.89
N MET A 365 -2.44 -5.78 12.30
CA MET A 365 -3.84 -6.00 12.69
C MET A 365 -4.29 -5.18 13.91
N LYS A 366 -3.37 -4.67 14.74
CA LYS A 366 -3.64 -3.93 15.98
C LYS A 366 -3.49 -2.42 15.82
N THR A 367 -3.24 -1.94 14.60
CA THR A 367 -2.97 -0.53 14.31
C THR A 367 -4.05 0.40 14.90
N LEU A 368 -5.33 0.14 14.65
CA LEU A 368 -6.43 0.99 15.15
C LEU A 368 -6.58 0.95 16.67
N ASP A 369 -6.33 -0.19 17.31
CA ASP A 369 -6.39 -0.31 18.77
C ASP A 369 -5.24 0.48 19.42
N ALA A 370 -4.01 0.27 18.92
CA ALA A 370 -2.83 0.98 19.38
C ALA A 370 -2.97 2.50 19.16
N PHE A 371 -3.51 2.90 18.00
CA PHE A 371 -3.78 4.29 17.68
C PHE A 371 -4.85 4.91 18.57
N SER A 372 -5.93 4.17 18.88
CA SER A 372 -7.00 4.64 19.76
C SER A 372 -6.48 4.94 21.16
N HIS A 373 -5.59 4.08 21.70
CA HIS A 373 -4.91 4.35 22.96
C HIS A 373 -3.96 5.56 22.87
N TRP A 374 -3.23 5.68 21.75
CA TRP A 374 -2.32 6.81 21.53
C TRP A 374 -3.05 8.15 21.54
N ILE A 375 -4.12 8.32 20.75
CA ILE A 375 -4.91 9.58 20.73
C ILE A 375 -5.47 9.92 22.12
N GLN A 376 -5.99 8.94 22.85
CA GLN A 376 -6.54 9.18 24.18
C GLN A 376 -5.47 9.65 25.17
N SER A 377 -4.23 9.16 25.04
CA SER A 377 -3.11 9.60 25.87
C SER A 377 -2.64 11.02 25.52
N THR A 378 -2.57 11.36 24.23
CA THR A 378 -2.18 12.70 23.76
C THR A 378 -3.19 13.77 24.17
N ASN A 379 -4.49 13.47 24.07
CA ASN A 379 -5.55 14.40 24.47
C ASN A 379 -5.59 14.66 25.98
N LYS A 380 -5.13 13.71 26.82
CA LYS A 380 -5.04 13.88 28.27
C LYS A 380 -3.81 14.69 28.72
N GLY A 381 -2.80 14.87 27.87
CA GLY A 381 -1.61 15.67 28.18
C GLY A 381 -1.73 17.16 27.83
N VAL A 382 -2.84 17.57 27.23
CA VAL A 382 -3.12 18.96 26.79
C VAL A 382 -4.23 19.61 27.62
N ALA A 383 -4.95 18.83 28.44
CA ALA A 383 -5.92 19.29 29.43
C ALA A 383 -5.26 19.35 30.81
#